data_AF-A0A7N0USX8-F1
#
_entry.id   AF-A0A7N0USX8-F1
#
_cell.length_a   1.000
_cell.length_b   1.000
_cell.length_c   1.000
_cell.angle_alpha   90.00
_cell.angle_beta   90.00
_cell.angle_gamma   90.00
#
_symmetry.space_group_name_H-M   'P 1'
#
loop_
_entity.id
_entity.type
_entity.pdbx_description
1 polymer ?
#
loop_
_entity_poly.entity_id
_entity_poly.type
_entity_poly.pdbx_seq_one_letter_code
_entity_poly.pdbx_strand_id
1 'polypeptide(L)'
;MRFCSRKSAMAADGSCESSCSPAVDQTIPGLRKALHACSKAVESGDLSISSRAAEELALYLHSVSELVLSDQEDEDLKRKAFEVLSEIHGYLCASTDEAFVDAISGFLPKEVSKLSIASEKCLRIAERIIDKLIEVCGARFMLPILAGAFAYPDEEAHNPKYFAPLLHGISAAFLSIGRRQFENIKTALPVILTSLEDISRDPNVETADLILPFQRTLSVATSIRNISEGNMHDKLRALLTLFILQILVRILHF
;
A
#
# COMPACT_ATOMS: atom_id res chain seq x y z
N MET A 1 33.79 -48.50 -54.33
CA MET A 1 34.15 -48.36 -52.91
C MET A 1 32.98 -47.73 -52.17
N ARG A 2 32.43 -48.48 -51.18
CA ARG A 2 31.52 -48.12 -50.08
C ARG A 2 30.66 -46.85 -50.17
N PHE A 3 29.34 -47.03 -50.18
CA PHE A 3 28.43 -46.16 -49.42
C PHE A 3 27.53 -47.03 -48.54
N CYS A 4 27.68 -46.85 -47.23
CA CYS A 4 26.95 -47.54 -46.18
C CYS A 4 25.81 -46.65 -45.67
N SER A 5 24.60 -47.21 -45.69
CA SER A 5 23.53 -47.20 -44.67
C SER A 5 23.13 -45.93 -43.90
N ARG A 6 21.84 -45.59 -44.09
CA ARG A 6 20.75 -45.38 -43.10
C ARG A 6 21.02 -44.53 -41.85
N LYS A 7 20.13 -43.55 -41.63
CA LYS A 7 19.18 -43.56 -40.49
C LYS A 7 18.00 -42.61 -40.71
N SER A 8 16.84 -43.11 -40.29
CA SER A 8 15.53 -42.47 -40.24
C SER A 8 15.28 -41.93 -38.83
N ALA A 9 14.62 -40.78 -38.69
CA ALA A 9 13.87 -40.29 -37.51
C ALA A 9 13.21 -38.97 -37.96
N MET A 10 11.90 -38.87 -38.20
CA MET A 10 10.73 -39.05 -37.33
C MET A 10 10.59 -37.92 -36.29
N ALA A 11 9.44 -37.26 -36.42
CA ALA A 11 8.96 -36.03 -35.80
C ALA A 11 9.13 -35.90 -34.27
N ALA A 12 9.34 -34.66 -33.84
CA ALA A 12 8.88 -34.15 -32.55
C ALA A 12 8.59 -32.64 -32.72
N ASP A 13 7.37 -32.34 -33.14
CA ASP A 13 6.77 -31.01 -33.00
C ASP A 13 6.24 -30.95 -31.56
N GLY A 14 7.02 -30.35 -30.68
CA GLY A 14 6.71 -30.18 -29.27
C GLY A 14 6.48 -28.71 -28.99
N SER A 15 5.29 -28.22 -29.34
CA SER A 15 4.80 -26.95 -28.84
C SER A 15 4.53 -27.12 -27.34
N CYS A 16 5.37 -26.53 -26.50
CA CYS A 16 5.10 -26.37 -25.08
C CYS A 16 3.89 -25.45 -24.94
N GLU A 17 2.72 -26.05 -24.75
CA GLU A 17 1.55 -25.38 -24.22
C GLU A 17 1.93 -24.79 -22.85
N SER A 18 2.01 -23.46 -22.83
CA SER A 18 2.02 -22.67 -21.61
C SER A 18 0.76 -23.04 -20.82
N SER A 19 0.94 -23.79 -19.75
CA SER A 19 -0.11 -24.10 -18.79
C SER A 19 -0.37 -22.87 -17.92
N CYS A 20 -1.07 -21.89 -18.50
CA CYS A 20 -1.69 -20.82 -17.73
C CYS A 20 -2.71 -21.45 -16.79
N SER A 21 -2.49 -21.38 -15.48
CA SER A 21 -3.45 -21.85 -14.50
C SER A 21 -4.76 -21.05 -14.60
N PRO A 22 -5.94 -21.70 -14.67
CA PRO A 22 -7.25 -21.04 -14.91
C PRO A 22 -7.73 -20.12 -13.77
N ALA A 23 -7.01 -20.06 -12.65
CA ALA A 23 -7.28 -19.14 -11.55
C ALA A 23 -6.76 -17.70 -11.82
N VAL A 24 -5.88 -17.52 -12.80
CA VAL A 24 -5.14 -16.26 -12.98
C VAL A 24 -5.95 -15.19 -13.74
N ASP A 25 -6.86 -15.59 -14.64
CA ASP A 25 -7.63 -14.68 -15.51
C ASP A 25 -8.86 -14.02 -14.87
N GLN A 26 -9.22 -14.41 -13.64
CA GLN A 26 -10.48 -13.96 -13.01
C GLN A 26 -10.31 -12.78 -12.05
N THR A 27 -9.10 -12.27 -11.84
CA THR A 27 -8.87 -11.30 -10.76
C THR A 27 -9.47 -9.93 -11.04
N ILE A 28 -9.25 -9.35 -12.22
CA ILE A 28 -9.85 -8.06 -12.55
C ILE A 28 -11.38 -8.14 -12.63
N PRO A 29 -11.99 -9.16 -13.28
CA PRO A 29 -13.43 -9.36 -13.21
C PRO A 29 -13.97 -9.53 -11.77
N GLY A 30 -13.26 -10.27 -10.92
CA GLY A 30 -13.62 -10.48 -9.52
C GLY A 30 -13.58 -9.19 -8.70
N LEU A 31 -12.51 -8.40 -8.85
CA LEU A 31 -12.35 -7.09 -8.24
C LEU A 31 -13.47 -6.13 -8.64
N ARG A 32 -13.76 -6.01 -9.94
CA ARG A 32 -14.85 -5.16 -10.45
C ARG A 32 -16.19 -5.55 -9.84
N LYS A 33 -16.45 -6.85 -9.73
CA LYS A 33 -17.68 -7.37 -9.11
C LYS A 33 -17.75 -6.99 -7.63
N ALA A 34 -16.66 -7.14 -6.88
CA ALA A 34 -16.60 -6.78 -5.46
C ALA A 34 -16.76 -5.26 -5.24
N LEU A 35 -16.06 -4.43 -6.00
CA LEU A 35 -16.18 -2.96 -5.96
C LEU A 35 -17.61 -2.51 -6.23
N HIS A 36 -18.23 -3.03 -7.29
CA HIS A 36 -19.60 -2.70 -7.65
C HIS A 36 -20.62 -3.23 -6.63
N ALA A 37 -20.39 -4.42 -6.04
CA ALA A 37 -21.24 -4.93 -4.96
C ALA A 37 -21.17 -4.03 -3.72
N CYS A 38 -19.97 -3.57 -3.34
CA CYS A 38 -19.76 -2.65 -2.23
C CYS A 38 -20.43 -1.29 -2.48
N SER A 39 -20.27 -0.71 -3.67
CA SER A 39 -20.96 0.53 -4.04
C SER A 39 -22.49 0.40 -3.97
N LYS A 40 -23.07 -0.67 -4.55
CA LYS A 40 -24.52 -0.92 -4.46
C LYS A 40 -25.02 -1.17 -3.03
N ALA A 41 -24.21 -1.82 -2.20
CA ALA A 41 -24.55 -2.06 -0.81
C ALA A 41 -24.68 -0.74 -0.06
N VAL A 42 -23.74 0.19 -0.28
CA VAL A 42 -23.77 1.53 0.32
C VAL A 42 -24.98 2.34 -0.15
N GLU A 43 -25.34 2.28 -1.43
CA GLU A 43 -26.54 2.94 -1.98
C GLU A 43 -27.85 2.49 -1.30
N SER A 44 -27.89 1.26 -0.78
CA SER A 44 -29.07 0.74 -0.09
C SER A 44 -29.34 1.41 1.26
N GLY A 45 -28.33 2.06 1.85
CA GLY A 45 -28.38 2.64 3.19
C GLY A 45 -28.38 1.62 4.33
N ASP A 46 -28.35 0.31 4.04
CA ASP A 46 -28.26 -0.74 5.05
C ASP A 46 -26.79 -0.93 5.49
N LEU A 47 -26.50 -0.50 6.71
CA LEU A 47 -25.16 -0.60 7.29
C LEU A 47 -24.64 -2.03 7.39
N SER A 48 -25.52 -3.01 7.62
CA SER A 48 -25.12 -4.41 7.74
C SER A 48 -24.70 -5.00 6.39
N ILE A 49 -25.43 -4.66 5.32
CA ILE A 49 -25.10 -5.08 3.96
C ILE A 49 -23.83 -4.37 3.49
N SER A 50 -23.71 -3.07 3.79
CA SER A 50 -22.53 -2.26 3.44
C SER A 50 -21.26 -2.76 4.13
N SER A 51 -21.31 -3.02 5.44
CA SER A 51 -20.17 -3.57 6.19
C SER A 51 -19.71 -4.91 5.63
N ARG A 52 -20.65 -5.83 5.38
CA ARG A 52 -20.31 -7.14 4.82
C ARG A 52 -19.67 -7.03 3.44
N ALA A 53 -20.19 -6.17 2.56
CA ALA A 53 -19.63 -6.00 1.23
C ALA A 53 -18.22 -5.35 1.27
N ALA A 54 -17.99 -4.43 2.20
CA ALA A 54 -16.67 -3.85 2.45
C ALA A 54 -15.68 -4.91 2.98
N GLU A 55 -16.11 -5.77 3.91
CA GLU A 55 -15.31 -6.90 4.41
C GLU A 55 -14.98 -7.90 3.31
N GLU A 56 -15.93 -8.26 2.44
CA GLU A 56 -15.69 -9.14 1.29
C GLU A 56 -14.66 -8.55 0.31
N LEU A 57 -14.73 -7.24 0.06
CA LEU A 57 -13.74 -6.54 -0.76
C LEU A 57 -12.37 -6.51 -0.08
N ALA A 58 -12.31 -6.26 1.23
CA ALA A 58 -11.07 -6.27 2.00
C ALA A 58 -10.41 -7.66 1.96
N LEU A 59 -11.16 -8.73 2.22
CA LEU A 59 -10.69 -10.12 2.14
C LEU A 59 -10.21 -10.47 0.72
N TYR A 60 -10.90 -9.96 -0.30
CA TYR A 60 -10.49 -10.17 -1.68
C TYR A 60 -9.12 -9.54 -1.96
N LEU A 61 -8.94 -8.25 -1.63
CA LEU A 61 -7.66 -7.56 -1.81
C LEU A 61 -6.54 -8.16 -0.97
N HIS A 62 -6.86 -8.59 0.25
CA HIS A 62 -5.95 -9.29 1.11
C HIS A 62 -5.45 -10.59 0.47
N SER A 63 -6.35 -11.40 -0.09
CA SER A 63 -5.97 -12.65 -0.78
C SER A 63 -5.06 -12.40 -2.00
N VAL A 64 -5.29 -11.30 -2.74
CA VAL A 64 -4.43 -10.91 -3.86
C VAL A 64 -3.06 -10.46 -3.34
N SER A 65 -3.02 -9.72 -2.24
CA SER A 65 -1.77 -9.26 -1.62
C SER A 65 -0.92 -10.44 -1.14
N GLU A 66 -1.53 -11.44 -0.49
CA GLU A 66 -0.82 -12.64 -0.02
C GLU A 66 -0.19 -13.42 -1.17
N LEU A 67 -0.90 -13.56 -2.30
CA LEU A 67 -0.33 -14.19 -3.50
C LEU A 67 0.92 -13.44 -3.97
N VAL A 68 0.85 -12.11 -4.07
CA VAL A 68 1.96 -11.25 -4.50
C VAL A 68 3.14 -11.31 -3.52
N LEU A 69 2.88 -11.40 -2.21
CA LEU A 69 3.91 -11.49 -1.18
C LEU A 69 4.60 -12.87 -1.19
N SER A 70 3.88 -13.93 -1.58
CA SER A 70 4.41 -15.29 -1.63
C SER A 70 5.46 -15.52 -2.72
N ASP A 71 5.37 -14.79 -3.84
CA ASP A 71 6.37 -14.80 -4.91
C ASP A 71 6.52 -13.39 -5.52
N GLN A 72 7.44 -12.63 -4.96
CA GLN A 72 7.74 -11.26 -5.40
C GLN A 72 8.59 -11.22 -6.69
N GLU A 73 9.07 -12.36 -7.19
CA GLU A 73 9.85 -12.40 -8.44
C GLU A 73 8.96 -12.71 -9.65
N ASP A 74 7.80 -13.32 -9.44
CA ASP A 74 6.80 -13.63 -10.47
C ASP A 74 6.28 -12.37 -11.19
N GLU A 75 6.64 -12.23 -12.47
CA GLU A 75 6.24 -11.12 -13.34
C GLU A 75 4.73 -11.09 -13.65
N ASP A 76 4.05 -12.23 -13.62
CA ASP A 76 2.60 -12.31 -13.81
C ASP A 76 1.90 -11.75 -12.58
N LEU A 77 2.35 -12.09 -11.37
CA LEU A 77 1.83 -11.53 -10.12
C LEU A 77 2.10 -10.02 -10.03
N LYS A 78 3.28 -9.54 -10.43
CA LYS A 78 3.58 -8.10 -10.48
C LYS A 78 2.67 -7.33 -11.42
N ARG A 79 2.49 -7.85 -12.64
CA ARG A 79 1.56 -7.28 -13.63
C ARG A 79 0.15 -7.22 -13.06
N LYS A 80 -0.29 -8.29 -12.41
CA LYS A 80 -1.63 -8.40 -11.83
C LYS A 80 -1.85 -7.45 -10.67
N ALA A 81 -0.88 -7.29 -9.79
CA ALA A 81 -0.89 -6.27 -8.73
C ALA A 81 -1.06 -4.86 -9.33
N PHE A 82 -0.32 -4.57 -10.41
CA PHE A 82 -0.43 -3.29 -11.10
C PHE A 82 -1.81 -3.09 -11.73
N GLU A 83 -2.40 -4.11 -12.35
CA GLU A 83 -3.75 -4.04 -12.90
C GLU A 83 -4.81 -3.83 -11.81
N VAL A 84 -4.70 -4.54 -10.68
CA VAL A 84 -5.60 -4.40 -9.53
C VAL A 84 -5.55 -2.97 -8.98
N LEU A 85 -4.35 -2.44 -8.75
CA LEU A 85 -4.19 -1.06 -8.29
C LEU A 85 -4.71 -0.06 -9.32
N SER A 86 -4.49 -0.30 -10.62
CA SER A 86 -4.98 0.55 -11.70
C SER A 86 -6.51 0.58 -11.76
N GLU A 87 -7.14 -0.57 -11.57
CA GLU A 87 -8.60 -0.68 -11.53
C GLU A 87 -9.19 0.03 -10.30
N ILE A 88 -8.62 -0.15 -9.10
CA ILE A 88 -9.03 0.55 -7.88
C ILE A 88 -8.91 2.06 -8.06
N HIS A 89 -7.75 2.53 -8.55
CA HIS A 89 -7.51 3.94 -8.80
C HIS A 89 -8.51 4.50 -9.83
N GLY A 90 -8.74 3.78 -10.93
CA GLY A 90 -9.73 4.17 -11.94
C GLY A 90 -11.14 4.27 -11.37
N TYR A 91 -11.54 3.30 -10.54
CA TYR A 91 -12.84 3.29 -9.88
C TYR A 91 -13.01 4.46 -8.91
N LEU A 92 -12.00 4.75 -8.08
CA LEU A 92 -11.99 5.90 -7.17
C LEU A 92 -12.04 7.24 -7.91
N CYS A 93 -11.32 7.37 -9.03
CA CYS A 93 -11.35 8.59 -9.84
C CYS A 93 -12.70 8.81 -10.54
N ALA A 94 -13.39 7.73 -10.92
CA ALA A 94 -14.70 7.80 -11.58
C ALA A 94 -15.86 7.93 -10.58
N SER A 95 -15.67 7.50 -9.34
CA SER A 95 -16.72 7.56 -8.31
C SER A 95 -16.98 9.00 -7.87
N THR A 96 -18.26 9.32 -7.70
CA THR A 96 -18.74 10.55 -7.05
C THR A 96 -19.44 10.27 -5.72
N ASP A 97 -19.47 8.99 -5.31
CA ASP A 97 -20.14 8.53 -4.09
C ASP A 97 -19.17 8.60 -2.90
N GLU A 98 -19.29 9.66 -2.11
CA GLU A 98 -18.52 9.86 -0.88
C GLU A 98 -18.76 8.75 0.14
N ALA A 99 -19.97 8.18 0.22
CA ALA A 99 -20.29 7.14 1.18
C ALA A 99 -19.58 5.83 0.83
N PHE A 100 -19.47 5.51 -0.47
CA PHE A 100 -18.67 4.37 -0.91
C PHE A 100 -17.18 4.56 -0.57
N VAL A 101 -16.63 5.76 -0.83
CA VAL A 101 -15.22 6.03 -0.53
C VAL A 101 -14.96 6.00 0.98
N ASP A 102 -15.89 6.52 1.80
CA ASP A 102 -15.83 6.43 3.25
C ASP A 102 -15.82 4.96 3.73
N ALA A 103 -16.71 4.13 3.19
CA ALA A 103 -16.82 2.71 3.57
C ALA A 103 -15.53 1.92 3.32
N ILE A 104 -14.79 2.22 2.25
CA ILE A 104 -13.54 1.50 1.93
C ILE A 104 -12.30 2.16 2.53
N SER A 105 -12.39 3.43 2.93
CA SER A 105 -11.26 4.20 3.44
C SER A 105 -10.56 3.56 4.65
N GLY A 106 -11.32 2.82 5.48
CA GLY A 106 -10.81 2.21 6.71
C GLY A 106 -9.82 1.06 6.51
N PHE A 107 -9.91 0.32 5.40
CA PHE A 107 -9.03 -0.82 5.13
C PHE A 107 -8.14 -0.61 3.89
N LEU A 108 -8.64 0.12 2.89
CA LEU A 108 -8.00 0.19 1.58
C LEU A 108 -6.54 0.68 1.62
N PRO A 109 -6.16 1.69 2.43
CA PRO A 109 -4.76 2.13 2.50
C PRO A 109 -3.78 1.01 2.85
N LYS A 110 -4.16 0.09 3.75
CA LYS A 110 -3.30 -1.03 4.13
C LYS A 110 -3.14 -2.00 2.96
N GLU A 111 -4.25 -2.41 2.36
CA GLU A 111 -4.26 -3.41 1.28
C GLU A 111 -3.52 -2.93 0.02
N VAL A 112 -3.74 -1.68 -0.42
CA VAL A 112 -3.01 -1.15 -1.58
C VAL A 112 -1.53 -0.97 -1.29
N SER A 113 -1.18 -0.75 -0.02
CA SER A 113 0.22 -0.65 0.40
C SER A 113 0.93 -1.99 0.34
N LYS A 114 0.27 -3.11 0.68
CA LYS A 114 0.85 -4.46 0.52
C LYS A 114 1.15 -4.76 -0.96
N LEU A 115 0.22 -4.46 -1.86
CA LEU A 115 0.40 -4.62 -3.31
C LEU A 115 1.49 -3.71 -3.89
N SER A 116 1.82 -2.61 -3.21
CA SER A 116 2.82 -1.64 -3.65
C SER A 116 4.24 -2.23 -3.75
N ILE A 117 4.51 -3.30 -2.99
CA ILE A 117 5.81 -3.99 -2.93
C ILE A 117 6.17 -4.66 -4.27
N ALA A 118 5.17 -5.06 -5.06
CA ALA A 118 5.37 -5.79 -6.30
C ALA A 118 6.30 -5.07 -7.32
N SER A 119 6.20 -3.75 -7.41
CA SER A 119 7.05 -2.96 -8.30
C SER A 119 7.01 -1.47 -8.00
N GLU A 120 7.99 -0.72 -8.50
CA GLU A 120 7.98 0.75 -8.47
C GLU A 120 6.72 1.35 -9.13
N LYS A 121 6.15 0.69 -10.15
CA LYS A 121 4.89 1.14 -10.75
C LYS A 121 3.72 0.97 -9.78
N CYS A 122 3.68 -0.14 -9.03
CA CYS A 122 2.70 -0.41 -7.99
C CYS A 122 2.82 0.60 -6.84
N LEU A 123 4.04 0.90 -6.39
CA LEU A 123 4.32 1.95 -5.41
C LEU A 123 3.67 3.29 -5.80
N ARG A 124 3.97 3.79 -7.00
CA ARG A 124 3.47 5.08 -7.45
C ARG A 124 1.94 5.15 -7.55
N ILE A 125 1.29 4.06 -7.92
CA ILE A 125 -0.17 4.06 -8.03
C ILE A 125 -0.85 3.87 -6.67
N ALA A 126 -0.25 3.12 -5.75
CA ALA A 126 -0.71 3.04 -4.37
C ALA A 126 -0.66 4.42 -3.68
N GLU A 127 0.43 5.17 -3.89
CA GLU A 127 0.56 6.56 -3.42
C GLU A 127 -0.56 7.45 -3.99
N ARG A 128 -0.88 7.34 -5.28
CA ARG A 128 -1.99 8.09 -5.91
C ARG A 128 -3.37 7.71 -5.35
N ILE A 129 -3.60 6.42 -5.06
CA ILE A 129 -4.83 5.97 -4.42
C ILE A 129 -4.96 6.62 -3.04
N ILE A 130 -3.90 6.61 -2.25
CA ILE A 130 -3.88 7.24 -0.92
C ILE A 130 -4.11 8.75 -1.03
N ASP A 131 -3.47 9.43 -1.98
CA ASP A 131 -3.70 10.86 -2.23
C ASP A 131 -5.19 11.12 -2.57
N LYS A 132 -5.80 10.27 -3.39
CA LYS A 132 -7.23 10.39 -3.73
C LYS A 132 -8.14 10.18 -2.52
N LEU A 133 -7.83 9.23 -1.64
CA LEU A 133 -8.56 9.04 -0.38
C LEU A 133 -8.44 10.26 0.54
N ILE A 134 -7.24 10.85 0.64
CA ILE A 134 -7.01 12.09 1.40
C ILE A 134 -7.81 13.26 0.82
N GLU A 135 -7.87 13.37 -0.50
CA GLU A 135 -8.65 14.39 -1.20
C GLU A 135 -10.15 14.27 -0.91
N VAL A 136 -10.70 13.05 -0.99
CA VAL A 136 -12.14 12.81 -0.86
C VAL A 136 -12.60 12.78 0.60
N CYS A 137 -11.96 11.96 1.46
CA CYS A 137 -12.36 11.82 2.86
C CYS A 137 -11.83 12.95 3.76
N GLY A 138 -10.83 13.70 3.28
CA GLY A 138 -10.17 14.76 4.01
C GLY A 138 -9.00 14.28 4.88
N ALA A 139 -7.90 15.04 4.84
CA ALA A 139 -6.64 14.71 5.52
C ALA A 139 -6.77 14.43 7.02
N ARG A 140 -7.66 15.14 7.73
CA ARG A 140 -7.85 14.95 9.18
C ARG A 140 -8.50 13.60 9.51
N PHE A 141 -9.42 13.15 8.66
CA PHE A 141 -10.08 11.85 8.81
C PHE A 141 -9.13 10.71 8.43
N MET A 142 -8.38 10.87 7.34
CA MET A 142 -7.45 9.84 6.87
C MET A 142 -6.23 9.66 7.77
N LEU A 143 -5.74 10.71 8.45
CA LEU A 143 -4.52 10.63 9.27
C LEU A 143 -4.52 9.47 10.30
N PRO A 144 -5.53 9.31 11.18
CA PRO A 144 -5.58 8.19 12.11
C PRO A 144 -5.69 6.82 11.42
N ILE A 145 -6.36 6.73 10.26
CA ILE A 145 -6.46 5.51 9.48
C ILE A 145 -5.09 5.11 8.93
N LEU A 146 -4.38 6.06 8.31
CA LEU A 146 -3.04 5.84 7.77
C LEU A 146 -2.03 5.48 8.86
N ALA A 147 -2.10 6.15 10.01
CA ALA A 147 -1.28 5.81 11.17
C ALA A 147 -1.64 4.43 11.75
N GLY A 148 -2.93 4.07 11.80
CA GLY A 148 -3.38 2.76 12.27
C GLY A 148 -2.98 1.61 11.35
N ALA A 149 -2.97 1.84 10.03
CA ALA A 149 -2.46 0.91 9.02
C ALA A 149 -0.94 0.67 9.15
N PHE A 150 -0.24 1.50 9.92
CA PHE A 150 1.19 1.45 10.17
C PHE A 150 1.59 0.43 11.26
N ALA A 151 0.64 -0.30 11.85
CA ALA A 151 0.92 -1.20 12.97
C ALA A 151 1.85 -2.37 12.56
N TYR A 152 2.94 -2.57 13.32
CA TYR A 152 3.86 -3.71 13.23
C TYR A 152 3.85 -4.50 14.55
N PRO A 153 4.03 -5.84 14.55
CA PRO A 153 4.06 -6.70 13.37
C PRO A 153 2.71 -6.75 12.67
N ASP A 154 2.73 -6.69 11.35
CA ASP A 154 1.66 -7.26 10.55
C ASP A 154 2.09 -8.70 10.31
N GLU A 155 1.50 -9.67 11.02
CA GLU A 155 1.90 -11.10 10.98
C GLU A 155 1.95 -11.67 9.55
N GLU A 156 1.30 -10.98 8.62
CA GLU A 156 1.11 -11.35 7.21
C GLU A 156 2.13 -10.66 6.27
N ALA A 157 2.57 -9.43 6.59
CA ALA A 157 3.43 -8.62 5.73
C ALA A 157 4.84 -8.44 6.32
N HIS A 158 5.70 -9.43 6.10
CA HIS A 158 7.10 -9.44 6.55
C HIS A 158 8.02 -8.45 5.78
N ASN A 159 7.47 -7.68 4.83
CA ASN A 159 8.26 -6.75 4.02
C ASN A 159 7.96 -5.29 4.42
N PRO A 160 8.90 -4.58 5.07
CA PRO A 160 8.75 -3.18 5.48
C PRO A 160 8.31 -2.22 4.39
N LYS A 161 8.59 -2.53 3.11
CA LYS A 161 8.38 -1.63 1.99
C LYS A 161 6.93 -1.17 1.85
N TYR A 162 5.94 -1.92 2.36
CA TYR A 162 4.54 -1.44 2.36
C TYR A 162 4.31 -0.21 3.25
N PHE A 163 5.22 0.14 4.16
CA PHE A 163 5.15 1.40 4.90
C PHE A 163 5.32 2.63 4.00
N ALA A 164 5.90 2.48 2.82
CA ALA A 164 6.24 3.60 1.97
C ALA A 164 5.02 4.42 1.50
N PRO A 165 3.96 3.82 0.91
CA PRO A 165 2.74 4.54 0.58
C PRO A 165 2.04 5.16 1.80
N LEU A 166 2.04 4.49 2.96
CA LEU A 166 1.42 5.00 4.18
C LEU A 166 2.13 6.26 4.69
N LEU A 167 3.46 6.23 4.75
CA LEU A 167 4.28 7.39 5.13
C LEU A 167 4.14 8.54 4.14
N HIS A 168 4.04 8.24 2.84
CA HIS A 168 3.69 9.23 1.83
C HIS A 168 2.34 9.89 2.14
N GLY A 169 1.31 9.08 2.42
CA GLY A 169 -0.02 9.58 2.81
C GLY A 169 0.01 10.44 4.07
N ILE A 170 0.72 10.03 5.12
CA ILE A 170 0.85 10.80 6.36
C ILE A 170 1.53 12.16 6.07
N SER A 171 2.59 12.15 5.27
CA SER A 171 3.29 13.35 4.83
C SER A 171 2.35 14.31 4.09
N ALA A 172 1.58 13.81 3.12
CA ALA A 172 0.59 14.58 2.36
C ALA A 172 -0.55 15.10 3.25
N ALA A 173 -1.04 14.27 4.19
CA ALA A 173 -2.07 14.65 5.14
C ALA A 173 -1.62 15.78 6.07
N PHE A 174 -0.38 15.73 6.59
CA PHE A 174 0.18 16.81 7.40
C PHE A 174 0.20 18.15 6.66
N LEU A 175 0.64 18.16 5.40
CA LEU A 175 0.65 19.38 4.57
C LEU A 175 -0.76 19.93 4.31
N SER A 176 -1.76 19.05 4.25
CA SER A 176 -3.14 19.39 3.92
C SER A 176 -3.97 19.81 5.15
N ILE A 177 -3.52 19.49 6.36
CA ILE A 177 -4.20 19.87 7.61
C ILE A 177 -3.96 21.36 7.88
N GLY A 178 -5.02 22.17 7.83
CA GLY A 178 -4.95 23.61 8.12
C GLY A 178 -5.12 23.99 9.60
N ARG A 179 -5.77 23.16 10.43
CA ARG A 179 -6.09 23.46 11.84
C ARG A 179 -5.55 22.39 12.78
N ARG A 180 -5.15 22.79 14.00
CA ARG A 180 -4.62 21.89 15.04
C ARG A 180 -3.46 21.02 14.53
N GLN A 181 -2.59 21.61 13.70
CA GLN A 181 -1.47 20.92 13.06
C GLN A 181 -0.56 20.26 14.10
N PHE A 182 -0.22 20.98 15.17
CA PHE A 182 0.60 20.45 16.25
C PHE A 182 -0.03 19.21 16.90
N GLU A 183 -1.31 19.25 17.25
CA GLU A 183 -2.00 18.15 17.92
C GLU A 183 -2.12 16.92 17.02
N ASN A 184 -2.45 17.13 15.74
CA ASN A 184 -2.56 16.05 14.77
C ASN A 184 -1.20 15.38 14.52
N ILE A 185 -0.14 16.17 14.30
CA ILE A 185 1.22 15.65 14.10
C ILE A 185 1.72 14.94 15.37
N LYS A 186 1.58 15.57 16.53
CA LYS A 186 1.99 15.00 17.82
C LYS A 186 1.36 13.64 18.10
N THR A 187 0.11 13.43 17.66
CA THR A 187 -0.61 12.17 17.89
C THR A 187 -0.14 11.06 16.96
N ALA A 188 0.18 11.38 15.70
CA ALA A 188 0.59 10.39 14.71
C ALA A 188 2.06 9.95 14.84
N LEU A 189 2.97 10.86 15.23
CA LEU A 189 4.41 10.57 15.26
C LEU A 189 4.82 9.38 16.15
N PRO A 190 4.28 9.20 17.37
CA PRO A 190 4.63 8.05 18.21
C PRO A 190 4.33 6.72 17.52
N VAL A 191 3.21 6.61 16.82
CA VAL A 191 2.83 5.38 16.09
C VAL A 191 3.86 5.05 15.03
N ILE A 192 4.27 6.05 14.24
CA ILE A 192 5.31 5.88 13.21
C ILE A 192 6.63 5.42 13.83
N LEU A 193 7.06 6.06 14.92
CA LEU A 193 8.32 5.76 15.58
C LEU A 193 8.34 4.37 16.23
N THR A 194 7.23 3.97 16.84
CA THR A 194 7.08 2.64 17.45
C THR A 194 7.12 1.56 16.37
N SER A 195 6.33 1.66 15.30
CA SER A 195 6.36 0.65 14.24
C SER A 195 7.71 0.57 13.53
N LEU A 196 8.37 1.71 13.32
CA LEU A 196 9.74 1.72 12.78
C LEU A 196 10.73 1.07 13.75
N GLU A 197 10.58 1.25 15.07
CA GLU A 197 11.42 0.58 16.06
C GLU A 197 11.19 -0.93 16.07
N ASP A 198 9.93 -1.36 16.02
CA ASP A 198 9.57 -2.77 16.08
C ASP A 198 10.10 -3.51 14.84
N ILE A 199 9.92 -2.94 13.65
CA ILE A 199 10.45 -3.53 12.41
C ILE A 199 11.98 -3.46 12.32
N SER A 200 12.60 -2.45 12.96
CA SER A 200 14.06 -2.34 13.03
C SER A 200 14.70 -3.40 13.91
N ARG A 201 13.95 -3.92 14.88
CA ARG A 201 14.40 -4.97 15.80
C ARG A 201 14.07 -6.37 15.30
N ASP A 202 13.29 -6.49 14.25
CA ASP A 202 12.92 -7.79 13.70
C ASP A 202 14.13 -8.44 13.01
N PRO A 203 14.62 -9.59 13.52
CA PRO A 203 15.78 -10.25 12.93
C PRO A 203 15.50 -10.86 11.54
N ASN A 204 14.23 -10.96 11.14
CA ASN A 204 13.83 -11.50 9.83
C ASN A 204 13.80 -10.42 8.74
N VAL A 205 13.94 -9.15 9.10
CA VAL A 205 13.90 -8.04 8.16
C VAL A 205 15.30 -7.68 7.71
N GLU A 206 15.53 -7.70 6.39
CA GLU A 206 16.81 -7.27 5.84
C GLU A 206 16.96 -5.74 5.93
N THR A 207 18.18 -5.28 6.22
CA THR A 207 18.51 -3.85 6.28
C THR A 207 18.17 -3.13 4.97
N ALA A 208 18.29 -3.80 3.82
CA ALA A 208 17.95 -3.24 2.52
C ALA A 208 16.46 -2.88 2.39
N ASP A 209 15.57 -3.65 3.04
CA ASP A 209 14.12 -3.42 2.98
C ASP A 209 13.68 -2.20 3.82
N LEU A 210 14.51 -1.78 4.77
CA LEU A 210 14.26 -0.63 5.63
C LEU A 210 14.62 0.72 4.98
N ILE A 211 15.44 0.72 3.93
CA ILE A 211 15.90 1.94 3.26
C ILE A 211 14.73 2.80 2.80
N LEU A 212 13.76 2.20 2.10
CA LEU A 212 12.61 2.92 1.55
C LEU A 212 11.68 3.49 2.65
N PRO A 213 11.27 2.72 3.68
CA PRO A 213 10.55 3.27 4.84
C PRO A 213 11.28 4.44 5.52
N PHE A 214 12.59 4.35 5.75
CA PHE A 214 13.34 5.46 6.35
C PHE A 214 13.38 6.69 5.44
N GLN A 215 13.58 6.51 4.13
CA GLN A 215 13.51 7.62 3.16
C GLN A 215 12.13 8.31 3.17
N ARG A 216 11.04 7.54 3.23
CA ARG A 216 9.69 8.10 3.35
C ARG A 216 9.44 8.76 4.70
N THR A 217 10.04 8.25 5.78
CA THR A 217 10.00 8.89 7.10
C THR A 217 10.70 10.26 7.10
N LEU A 218 11.82 10.39 6.38
CA LEU A 218 12.46 11.70 6.16
C LEU A 218 11.59 12.67 5.35
N SER A 219 10.73 12.14 4.47
CA SER A 219 9.73 12.96 3.76
C SER A 219 8.67 13.50 4.73
N VAL A 220 8.23 12.70 5.71
CA VAL A 220 7.37 13.18 6.81
C VAL A 220 8.04 14.30 7.60
N ALA A 221 9.31 14.13 7.97
CA ALA A 221 10.07 15.18 8.67
C ALA A 221 10.17 16.47 7.84
N THR A 222 10.37 16.35 6.52
CA THR A 222 10.38 17.49 5.59
C THR A 222 9.04 18.22 5.55
N SER A 223 7.92 17.48 5.55
CA SER A 223 6.59 18.08 5.61
C SER A 223 6.35 18.84 6.91
N ILE A 224 6.79 18.30 8.05
CA ILE A 224 6.72 19.02 9.34
C ILE A 224 7.59 20.29 9.30
N ARG A 225 8.78 20.22 8.71
CA ARG A 225 9.65 21.40 8.52
C ARG A 225 8.95 22.49 7.75
N ASN A 226 8.38 22.16 6.58
CA ASN A 226 7.67 23.12 5.73
C ASN A 226 6.51 23.80 6.48
N ILE A 227 5.78 23.06 7.31
CA ILE A 227 4.71 23.62 8.15
C ILE A 227 5.27 24.56 9.23
N SER A 228 6.41 24.20 9.84
CA SER A 228 7.06 24.98 10.90
C SER A 228 7.78 26.26 10.43
N GLU A 229 8.06 26.36 9.13
CA GLU A 229 8.66 27.55 8.51
C GLU A 229 7.59 28.59 8.15
N GLY A 230 6.39 28.14 7.72
CA GLY A 230 5.29 29.03 7.34
C GLY A 230 4.58 29.73 8.51
N ASN A 231 4.71 29.21 9.72
CA ASN A 231 4.14 29.76 10.95
C ASN A 231 5.16 29.61 12.08
N MET A 232 5.39 30.63 12.92
CA MET A 232 6.32 30.57 14.06
C MET A 232 5.84 29.61 15.17
N HIS A 233 5.79 28.32 14.86
CA HIS A 233 5.39 27.25 15.77
C HIS A 233 6.63 26.63 16.39
N ASP A 234 7.19 27.27 17.41
CA ASP A 234 8.37 26.74 18.13
C ASP A 234 8.13 25.32 18.67
N LYS A 235 6.87 24.98 18.99
CA LYS A 235 6.45 23.63 19.37
C LYS A 235 6.65 22.61 18.24
N LEU A 236 6.34 22.97 16.98
CA LEU A 236 6.55 22.09 15.83
C LEU A 236 8.04 21.92 15.52
N ARG A 237 8.84 22.99 15.68
CA ARG A 237 10.30 22.90 15.52
C ARG A 237 10.91 21.97 16.56
N ALA A 238 10.53 22.12 17.83
CA ALA A 238 10.99 21.22 18.89
C ALA A 238 10.57 19.77 18.62
N LEU A 239 9.33 19.54 18.16
CA LEU A 239 8.82 18.22 17.80
C LEU A 239 9.59 17.62 16.61
N LEU A 240 9.87 18.42 15.58
CA LEU A 240 10.69 18.02 14.43
C LEU A 240 12.10 17.63 14.84
N THR A 241 12.77 18.45 15.67
CA THR A 241 14.11 18.15 16.17
C THR A 241 14.11 16.83 16.94
N LEU A 242 13.12 16.61 17.81
CA LEU A 242 12.98 15.34 18.53
C LEU A 242 12.74 14.17 17.57
N PHE A 243 11.87 14.34 16.58
CA PHE A 243 11.55 13.31 15.58
C PHE A 243 12.79 12.92 14.75
N ILE A 244 13.56 13.89 14.26
CA ILE A 244 14.80 13.65 13.52
C ILE A 244 15.83 12.93 14.39
N LEU A 245 16.03 13.37 15.63
CA LEU A 245 16.97 12.71 16.56
C LEU A 245 16.57 11.25 16.78
N GLN A 246 15.29 10.99 16.95
CA GLN A 246 14.77 9.64 17.13
C GLN A 246 14.91 8.75 15.88
N ILE A 247 14.79 9.31 14.68
CA ILE A 247 15.08 8.60 13.42
C ILE A 247 16.58 8.30 13.32
N LEU A 248 17.44 9.30 13.56
CA LEU A 248 18.89 9.13 13.46
C LEU A 248 19.42 8.09 14.43
N VAL A 249 18.95 8.08 15.68
CA VAL A 249 19.33 7.05 16.66
C VAL A 249 18.95 5.66 16.15
N ARG A 250 17.79 5.51 15.52
CA ARG A 250 17.35 4.22 14.96
C ARG A 250 18.20 3.81 13.76
N ILE A 251 18.51 4.74 12.85
CA ILE A 251 19.39 4.49 11.70
C ILE A 251 20.81 4.14 12.14
N LEU A 252 21.36 4.82 13.15
CA LEU A 252 22.73 4.62 13.65
C LEU A 252 22.90 3.36 14.53
N HIS A 253 21.79 2.73 14.94
CA HIS A 253 21.81 1.49 15.71
C HIS A 253 21.69 0.25 14.80
N PHE A 254 21.61 0.45 13.48
CA PHE A 254 21.88 -0.55 12.45
C PHE A 254 23.36 -0.55 12.06
#